data_AF-A0A0C9TQX0-F1
#
_entry.id   AF-A0A0C9TQX0-F1
#
_cell.length_a   1.000
_cell.length_b   1.000
_cell.length_c   1.000
_cell.angle_alpha   90.00
_cell.angle_beta   90.00
_cell.angle_gamma   90.00
#
_symmetry.space_group_name_H-M   'P 1'
#
loop_
_entity.id
_entity.type
_entity.pdbx_description
1 polymer ?
#
loop_
_entity_poly.entity_id
_entity_poly.type
_entity_poly.pdbx_seq_one_letter_code
_entity_poly.pdbx_strand_id
1 'polypeptide(L)'
;MPTVINWAPYTIRVNYTENMSMNRALRPKFVTAYENLLQLSALQLKATDQDQVWIELFSLNVEKAWLSERLHQLSQEDCLGQYKSFLNLICRRSLQHFSQEAHDSPVKANALDTLIVFVRCLLAKQMSGWEIMDVFAGGVVESDTLFGKLTKALEDTMGDEEAPVELRHRALQLGLVFMCGVNQLSPGAYFLRRDLYPALSSMILSPKTGQFAFEATLLLAILANFHRSDAAKTNPYLNRLKQSTDAELMKKFTWIIAYAVQRAAMTYQEILDDSPPTLTTSFASFVTSLRPDRALSATPLDPPRELFKNQPIEAAAVLLPLYDLLRHNTTFKLVFVRLIESPPDTAGPTPLPVALLSLSSYFLTHACSTGSSRTLAYARLDLGILSSI
;
A
#
# COMPACT_ATOMS: atom_id res chain seq x y z
N MET A 1 -11.57 -29.53 7.80
CA MET A 1 -12.10 -28.53 6.85
C MET A 1 -12.08 -27.16 7.51
N PRO A 2 -11.19 -26.24 7.12
CA PRO A 2 -11.30 -24.84 7.49
C PRO A 2 -11.85 -24.02 6.32
N THR A 3 -12.71 -23.09 6.70
CA THR A 3 -13.47 -22.10 5.94
C THR A 3 -12.65 -21.35 4.88
N VAL A 4 -13.09 -21.46 3.63
CA VAL A 4 -12.68 -20.61 2.50
C VAL A 4 -13.08 -19.17 2.83
N ILE A 5 -12.10 -18.34 3.16
CA ILE A 5 -12.30 -16.89 3.26
C ILE A 5 -12.38 -16.37 1.82
N ASN A 6 -13.62 -16.08 1.41
CA ASN A 6 -13.97 -15.61 0.09
C ASN A 6 -13.59 -14.12 -0.02
N TRP A 7 -12.41 -13.82 -0.58
CA TRP A 7 -12.02 -12.46 -0.95
C TRP A 7 -12.67 -12.13 -2.29
N ALA A 8 -13.90 -11.60 -2.25
CA ALA A 8 -14.49 -10.97 -3.41
C ALA A 8 -13.68 -9.71 -3.78
N PRO A 9 -13.33 -9.50 -5.06
CA PRO A 9 -12.79 -8.23 -5.49
C PRO A 9 -13.92 -7.19 -5.43
N TYR A 10 -13.76 -6.17 -4.60
CA TYR A 10 -14.57 -4.95 -4.70
C TYR A 10 -14.17 -4.21 -5.99
N THR A 11 -14.65 -4.71 -7.14
CA THR A 11 -14.71 -3.93 -8.36
C THR A 11 -15.92 -3.03 -8.25
N ILE A 12 -15.70 -1.75 -7.95
CA ILE A 12 -16.73 -0.72 -8.14
C ILE A 12 -16.90 -0.55 -9.66
N ARG A 13 -17.77 -1.37 -10.27
CA ARG A 13 -18.34 -1.05 -11.57
C ARG A 13 -19.37 0.04 -11.34
N VAL A 14 -18.98 1.26 -11.65
CA VAL A 14 -19.89 2.40 -11.76
C VAL A 14 -20.71 2.20 -13.05
N ASN A 15 -21.89 1.61 -12.94
CA ASN A 15 -22.92 1.73 -13.96
C ASN A 15 -23.70 3.03 -13.67
N TYR A 16 -23.29 4.13 -14.29
CA TYR A 16 -24.16 5.30 -14.41
C TYR A 16 -25.11 5.07 -15.58
N THR A 17 -26.33 4.64 -15.28
CA THR A 17 -27.50 4.91 -16.13
C THR A 17 -28.63 5.39 -15.23
N GLU A 18 -28.89 6.69 -15.36
CA GLU A 18 -30.20 7.34 -15.21
C GLU A 18 -30.98 7.10 -13.92
N ASN A 19 -30.92 8.09 -13.02
CA ASN A 19 -32.13 8.70 -12.46
C ASN A 19 -31.79 10.09 -11.91
N MET A 20 -31.70 11.03 -12.85
CA MET A 20 -31.61 12.45 -12.57
C MET A 20 -33.04 12.98 -12.40
N SER A 21 -33.67 12.75 -11.25
CA SER A 21 -34.77 13.61 -10.78
C SER A 21 -35.07 13.43 -9.29
N MET A 22 -35.07 14.58 -8.59
CA MET A 22 -35.64 14.83 -7.27
C MET A 22 -35.14 13.99 -6.08
N ASN A 23 -34.01 14.40 -5.51
CA ASN A 23 -33.91 14.46 -4.05
C ASN A 23 -32.97 15.59 -3.61
N ARG A 24 -33.56 16.71 -3.19
CA ARG A 24 -32.88 17.80 -2.45
C ARG A 24 -32.69 17.28 -1.00
N ALA A 25 -31.93 16.20 -0.85
CA ALA A 25 -31.77 15.48 0.40
C ALA A 25 -30.82 16.23 1.35
N LEU A 26 -31.17 16.24 2.63
CA LEU A 26 -30.46 16.88 3.75
C LEU A 26 -28.94 16.70 3.63
N ARG A 27 -28.20 17.81 3.54
CA ARG A 27 -26.73 17.76 3.53
C ARG A 27 -26.24 17.17 4.85
N PRO A 28 -25.33 16.19 4.85
CA PRO A 28 -24.78 15.63 6.07
C PRO A 28 -24.07 16.70 6.89
N LYS A 29 -24.16 16.61 8.22
CA LYS A 29 -23.50 17.56 9.14
C LYS A 29 -21.99 17.67 8.89
N PHE A 30 -21.37 16.56 8.47
CA PHE A 30 -19.95 16.50 8.10
C PHE A 30 -19.63 17.46 6.94
N VAL A 31 -20.39 17.38 5.85
CA VAL A 31 -20.20 18.23 4.66
C VAL A 31 -20.31 19.70 5.02
N THR A 32 -21.36 20.07 5.77
CA THR A 32 -21.55 21.46 6.21
C THR A 32 -20.42 21.95 7.11
N ALA A 33 -19.92 21.10 8.03
CA ALA A 33 -18.81 21.47 8.92
C ALA A 33 -17.50 21.72 8.14
N TYR A 34 -17.18 20.87 7.16
CA TYR A 34 -16.00 21.05 6.31
C TYR A 34 -16.15 22.22 5.33
N GLU A 35 -17.34 22.44 4.75
CA GLU A 35 -17.61 23.61 3.89
C GLU A 35 -17.45 24.92 4.68
N ASN A 36 -17.95 24.97 5.91
CA ASN A 36 -17.79 26.12 6.79
C ASN A 36 -16.32 26.35 7.14
N LEU A 37 -15.56 25.28 7.45
CA LEU A 37 -14.13 25.39 7.75
C LEU A 37 -13.29 25.81 6.53
N LEU A 38 -13.71 25.46 5.31
CA LEU A 38 -13.06 25.90 4.06
C LEU A 38 -13.35 27.37 3.73
N GLN A 39 -14.52 27.88 4.13
CA GLN A 39 -14.92 29.28 3.94
C GLN A 39 -14.39 30.22 5.02
N LEU A 40 -14.25 29.71 6.25
CA LEU A 40 -13.64 30.45 7.35
C LEU A 40 -12.14 30.54 7.10
N SER A 41 -11.65 31.73 6.75
CA SER A 41 -10.23 32.06 6.85
C SER A 41 -9.78 31.65 8.25
N ALA A 42 -8.76 30.79 8.37
CA ALA A 42 -8.31 30.10 9.59
C ALA A 42 -8.00 31.00 10.83
N LEU A 43 -8.24 32.31 10.72
CA LEU A 43 -7.91 33.37 11.67
C LEU A 43 -9.10 33.87 12.52
N GLN A 44 -10.35 33.44 12.27
CA GLN A 44 -11.53 34.02 12.94
C GLN A 44 -12.12 33.21 14.10
N LEU A 45 -11.62 32.01 14.40
CA LEU A 45 -12.08 31.23 15.56
C LEU A 45 -11.37 31.70 16.84
N LYS A 46 -12.13 32.18 17.84
CA LYS A 46 -11.60 32.52 19.17
C LYS A 46 -10.90 31.29 19.78
N ALA A 47 -9.69 31.47 20.32
CA ALA A 47 -8.81 30.40 20.77
C ALA A 47 -9.44 29.39 21.74
N THR A 48 -10.43 29.81 22.54
CA THR A 48 -11.10 28.98 23.55
C THR A 48 -12.19 28.05 22.98
N ASP A 49 -12.80 28.38 21.84
CA ASP A 49 -13.79 27.52 21.15
C ASP A 49 -13.15 26.58 20.12
N GLN A 50 -11.86 26.75 19.81
CA GLN A 50 -11.21 25.99 18.75
C GLN A 50 -11.17 24.50 19.05
N ASP A 51 -10.76 24.10 20.25
CA ASP A 51 -10.59 22.68 20.58
C ASP A 51 -11.93 21.94 20.60
N GLN A 52 -13.00 22.59 21.08
CA GLN A 52 -14.35 22.04 21.06
C GLN A 52 -14.86 21.84 19.62
N VAL A 53 -14.60 22.79 18.72
CA VAL A 53 -14.95 22.66 17.29
C VAL A 53 -14.24 21.48 16.64
N TRP A 54 -12.95 21.24 16.96
CA TRP A 54 -12.21 20.09 16.42
C TRP A 54 -12.71 18.76 16.99
N ILE A 55 -13.01 18.71 18.29
CA ILE A 55 -13.61 17.53 18.91
C ILE A 55 -14.97 17.22 18.26
N GLU A 56 -15.82 18.22 18.06
CA GLU A 56 -17.11 18.05 17.38
C GLU A 56 -16.93 17.59 15.93
N LEU A 57 -15.97 18.16 15.19
CA LEU A 57 -15.66 17.77 13.82
C LEU A 57 -15.23 16.30 13.73
N PHE A 58 -14.29 15.89 14.58
CA PHE A 58 -13.77 14.52 14.60
C PHE A 58 -14.71 13.53 15.30
N SER A 59 -15.73 14.00 16.00
CA SER A 59 -16.81 13.13 16.49
C SER A 59 -17.73 12.67 15.35
N LEU A 60 -17.72 13.36 14.21
CA LEU A 60 -18.50 12.98 13.03
C LEU A 60 -17.78 11.88 12.24
N ASN A 61 -18.56 10.94 11.71
CA ASN A 61 -18.04 9.91 10.81
C ASN A 61 -17.48 10.55 9.54
N VAL A 62 -16.29 10.12 9.15
CA VAL A 62 -15.57 10.69 8.00
C VAL A 62 -16.18 10.22 6.68
N GLU A 63 -16.74 11.13 5.89
CA GLU A 63 -17.18 10.86 4.52
C GLU A 63 -15.99 10.86 3.56
N LYS A 64 -15.24 9.75 3.56
CA LYS A 64 -13.98 9.59 2.82
C LYS A 64 -14.13 9.89 1.32
N ALA A 65 -15.23 9.49 0.69
CA ALA A 65 -15.47 9.68 -0.75
C ALA A 65 -15.64 11.17 -1.09
N TRP A 66 -16.53 11.88 -0.39
CA TRP A 66 -16.76 13.31 -0.59
C TRP A 66 -15.49 14.12 -0.31
N LEU A 67 -14.81 13.84 0.80
CA LEU A 67 -13.58 14.55 1.17
C LEU A 67 -12.47 14.31 0.13
N SER A 68 -12.33 13.08 -0.37
CA SER A 68 -11.37 12.78 -1.43
C SER A 68 -11.70 13.57 -2.69
N GLU A 69 -12.95 13.51 -3.18
CA GLU A 69 -13.37 14.24 -4.38
C GLU A 69 -13.11 15.74 -4.26
N ARG A 70 -13.44 16.33 -3.10
CA ARG A 70 -13.22 17.74 -2.85
C ARG A 70 -11.74 18.12 -2.87
N LEU A 71 -10.86 17.30 -2.30
CA LEU A 71 -9.42 17.54 -2.30
C LEU A 71 -8.78 17.31 -3.68
N HIS A 72 -9.34 16.41 -4.51
CA HIS A 72 -8.89 16.22 -5.89
C HIS A 72 -9.21 17.42 -6.78
N GLN A 73 -10.29 18.14 -6.51
CA GLN A 73 -10.66 19.37 -7.23
C GLN A 73 -9.69 20.54 -6.98
N LEU A 74 -8.95 20.53 -5.86
CA LEU A 74 -7.97 21.58 -5.56
C LEU A 74 -6.75 21.45 -6.46
N SER A 75 -6.27 22.54 -7.05
CA SER A 75 -4.99 22.54 -7.75
C SER A 75 -3.80 22.56 -6.77
N GLN A 76 -2.59 22.30 -7.25
CA GLN A 76 -1.36 22.46 -6.45
C GLN A 76 -1.20 23.92 -5.97
N GLU A 77 -1.52 24.89 -6.83
CA GLU A 77 -1.45 26.32 -6.52
C GLU A 77 -2.44 26.70 -5.42
N ASP A 78 -3.64 26.14 -5.44
CA ASP A 78 -4.65 26.35 -4.41
C ASP A 78 -4.20 25.82 -3.04
N CYS A 79 -3.51 24.68 -3.03
CA CYS A 79 -2.96 24.07 -1.82
C CYS A 79 -1.83 24.90 -1.20
N LEU A 80 -1.00 25.54 -2.01
CA LEU A 80 0.11 26.39 -1.56
C LEU A 80 -0.32 27.85 -1.30
N GLY A 81 -1.42 28.29 -1.91
CA GLY A 81 -1.98 29.63 -1.78
C GLY A 81 -3.12 29.68 -0.77
N GLN A 82 -4.34 29.85 -1.28
CA GLN A 82 -5.52 30.18 -0.47
C GLN A 82 -5.87 29.16 0.62
N TYR A 83 -5.69 27.85 0.36
CA TYR A 83 -6.06 26.80 1.31
C TYR A 83 -4.90 26.36 2.20
N LYS A 84 -3.69 26.89 2.01
CA LYS A 84 -2.50 26.48 2.77
C LYS A 84 -2.71 26.51 4.28
N SER A 85 -3.26 27.62 4.80
CA SER A 85 -3.49 27.78 6.24
C SER A 85 -4.49 26.76 6.78
N PHE A 86 -5.53 26.44 6.01
CA PHE A 86 -6.52 25.42 6.35
C PHE A 86 -5.91 24.01 6.34
N LEU A 87 -5.19 23.64 5.27
CA LEU A 87 -4.53 22.33 5.13
C LEU A 87 -3.54 22.08 6.28
N ASN A 88 -2.73 23.09 6.60
CA ASN A 88 -1.81 23.04 7.74
C ASN A 88 -2.53 22.86 9.07
N LEU A 89 -3.62 23.61 9.29
CA LEU A 89 -4.37 23.55 10.53
C LEU A 89 -5.02 22.18 10.72
N ILE A 90 -5.68 21.64 9.70
CA ILE A 90 -6.35 20.35 9.81
C ILE A 90 -5.37 19.18 9.94
N CYS A 91 -4.23 19.21 9.25
CA CYS A 91 -3.17 18.22 9.44
C CYS A 91 -2.64 18.24 10.89
N ARG A 92 -2.37 19.43 11.44
CA ARG A 92 -1.87 19.60 12.80
C ARG A 92 -2.88 19.13 13.85
N ARG A 93 -4.16 19.50 13.69
CA ARG A 93 -5.22 19.14 14.65
C ARG A 93 -5.58 17.67 14.56
N SER A 94 -5.67 17.10 13.35
CA SER A 94 -5.86 15.66 13.17
C SER A 94 -4.74 14.86 13.83
N LEU A 95 -3.48 15.29 13.66
CA LEU A 95 -2.34 14.64 14.31
C LEU A 95 -2.36 14.80 15.83
N GLN A 96 -2.74 15.97 16.34
CA GLN A 96 -2.87 16.21 17.79
C GLN A 96 -3.87 15.24 18.42
N HIS A 97 -5.10 15.18 17.91
CA HIS A 97 -6.12 14.25 18.44
C HIS A 97 -5.75 12.78 18.20
N PHE A 98 -5.14 12.44 17.07
CA PHE A 98 -4.61 11.09 16.86
C PHE A 98 -3.58 10.70 17.93
N SER A 99 -2.72 11.62 18.36
CA SER A 99 -1.66 11.33 19.34
C SER A 99 -2.11 11.35 20.82
N GLN A 100 -3.13 12.16 21.17
CA GLN A 100 -3.48 12.45 22.56
C GLN A 100 -4.73 11.71 23.05
N GLU A 101 -5.64 11.34 22.16
CA GLU A 101 -6.90 10.72 22.54
C GLU A 101 -6.73 9.25 22.95
N ALA A 102 -7.64 8.76 23.78
CA ALA A 102 -7.72 7.36 24.18
C ALA A 102 -8.06 6.44 22.99
N HIS A 103 -7.65 5.18 23.07
CA HIS A 103 -7.82 4.22 21.96
C HIS A 103 -9.29 3.94 21.60
N ASP A 104 -10.19 4.01 22.57
CA ASP A 104 -11.63 3.78 22.38
C ASP A 104 -12.39 5.03 21.88
N SER A 105 -11.72 6.18 21.81
CA SER A 105 -12.37 7.42 21.40
C SER A 105 -12.60 7.43 19.88
N PRO A 106 -13.85 7.64 19.40
CA PRO A 106 -14.12 7.75 17.96
C PRO A 106 -13.40 8.95 17.34
N VAL A 107 -13.09 9.97 18.15
CA VAL A 107 -12.30 11.16 17.76
C VAL A 107 -10.93 10.74 17.23
N LYS A 108 -10.26 9.80 17.90
CA LYS A 108 -8.94 9.29 17.49
C LYS A 108 -9.01 8.61 16.12
N ALA A 109 -10.00 7.72 15.95
CA ALA A 109 -10.18 6.94 14.73
C ALA A 109 -10.56 7.81 13.52
N ASN A 110 -11.43 8.81 13.73
CA ASN A 110 -11.87 9.75 12.70
C ASN A 110 -10.81 10.80 12.35
N ALA A 111 -10.04 11.27 13.33
CA ALA A 111 -8.89 12.14 13.08
C ALA A 111 -7.82 11.42 12.23
N LEU A 112 -7.56 10.14 12.52
CA LEU A 112 -6.66 9.30 11.73
C LEU A 112 -7.19 9.07 10.30
N ASP A 113 -8.48 8.74 10.16
CA ASP A 113 -9.11 8.58 8.84
C ASP A 113 -9.06 9.86 8.00
N THR A 114 -9.27 11.02 8.62
CA THR A 114 -9.12 12.33 7.97
C THR A 114 -7.69 12.51 7.49
N LEU A 115 -6.71 12.28 8.36
CA LEU A 115 -5.30 12.42 8.01
C LEU A 115 -4.88 11.50 6.85
N ILE A 116 -5.37 10.25 6.81
CA ILE A 116 -5.12 9.32 5.70
C ILE A 116 -5.66 9.88 4.37
N VAL A 117 -6.90 10.42 4.36
CA VAL A 117 -7.48 11.00 3.14
C VAL A 117 -6.69 12.21 2.67
N PHE A 118 -6.32 13.11 3.60
CA PHE A 118 -5.51 14.28 3.28
C PHE A 118 -4.13 13.90 2.74
N VAL A 119 -3.41 13.00 3.41
CA VAL A 119 -2.09 12.54 2.95
C VAL A 119 -2.18 11.94 1.55
N ARG A 120 -3.17 11.08 1.31
CA ARG A 120 -3.38 10.46 -0.01
C ARG A 120 -3.63 11.49 -1.10
N CYS A 121 -4.58 12.42 -0.87
CA CYS A 121 -5.01 13.36 -1.90
C CYS A 121 -3.97 14.47 -2.16
N LEU A 122 -3.26 14.92 -1.12
CA LEU A 122 -2.23 15.94 -1.25
C LEU A 122 -0.97 15.38 -1.94
N LEU A 123 -0.50 14.19 -1.53
CA LEU A 123 0.69 13.60 -2.15
C LEU A 123 0.45 13.12 -3.59
N ALA A 124 -0.79 12.83 -3.98
CA ALA A 124 -1.15 12.55 -5.37
C ALA A 124 -0.88 13.72 -6.33
N LYS A 125 -0.72 14.95 -5.81
CA LYS A 125 -0.43 16.15 -6.62
C LYS A 125 1.03 16.28 -7.04
N GLN A 126 1.90 15.32 -6.67
CA GLN A 126 3.33 15.27 -7.06
C GLN A 126 4.13 16.53 -6.69
N MET A 127 3.82 17.11 -5.53
CA MET A 127 4.55 18.24 -4.96
C MET A 127 6.00 17.86 -4.63
N SER A 128 6.90 18.84 -4.68
CA SER A 128 8.29 18.71 -4.24
C SER A 128 8.40 18.62 -2.71
N GLY A 129 9.57 18.20 -2.21
CA GLY A 129 9.76 17.96 -0.78
C GLY A 129 9.50 19.19 0.11
N TRP A 130 9.89 20.38 -0.34
CA TRP A 130 9.65 21.61 0.42
C TRP A 130 8.18 22.04 0.38
N GLU A 131 7.49 21.84 -0.75
CA GLU A 131 6.05 22.12 -0.87
C GLU A 131 5.23 21.20 0.05
N ILE A 132 5.62 19.93 0.15
CA ILE A 132 5.01 19.00 1.12
C ILE A 132 5.22 19.54 2.55
N MET A 133 6.44 19.93 2.93
CA MET A 133 6.68 20.51 4.26
C MET A 133 5.83 21.76 4.50
N ASP A 134 5.67 22.60 3.49
CA ASP A 134 4.94 23.86 3.58
C ASP A 134 3.42 23.69 3.66
N VAL A 135 2.86 22.71 2.95
CA VAL A 135 1.41 22.38 2.94
C VAL A 135 0.98 21.60 4.18
N PHE A 136 1.85 20.74 4.72
CA PHE A 136 1.52 19.94 5.91
C PHE A 136 1.84 20.67 7.22
N ALA A 137 3.01 21.32 7.33
CA ALA A 137 3.49 21.90 8.58
C ALA A 137 3.41 23.43 8.67
N GLY A 138 3.35 24.13 7.53
CA GLY A 138 3.34 25.59 7.43
C GLY A 138 4.70 26.19 7.11
N GLY A 139 5.71 25.34 6.92
CA GLY A 139 7.08 25.73 6.64
C GLY A 139 8.07 24.61 6.97
N VAL A 140 9.33 24.82 6.60
CA VAL A 140 10.44 23.89 6.88
C VAL A 140 10.81 23.87 8.37
N VAL A 141 10.55 24.95 9.11
CA VAL A 141 10.91 25.03 10.54
C VAL A 141 9.95 24.17 11.36
N GLU A 142 8.66 24.26 11.09
CA GLU A 142 7.62 23.51 11.80
C GLU A 142 7.55 22.03 11.38
N SER A 143 8.15 21.66 10.25
CA SER A 143 8.10 20.30 9.71
C SER A 143 8.77 19.29 10.63
N ASP A 144 9.86 19.66 11.31
CA ASP A 144 10.51 18.79 12.29
C ASP A 144 9.57 18.40 13.42
N THR A 145 8.75 19.35 13.89
CA THR A 145 7.79 19.12 14.96
C THR A 145 6.62 18.26 14.48
N LEU A 146 6.06 18.56 13.30
CA LEU A 146 4.90 17.83 12.79
C LEU A 146 5.26 16.39 12.40
N PHE A 147 6.29 16.20 11.59
CA PHE A 147 6.67 14.86 11.13
C PHE A 147 7.32 14.02 12.24
N GLY A 148 8.02 14.65 13.19
CA GLY A 148 8.48 13.96 14.40
C GLY A 148 7.32 13.46 15.28
N LYS A 149 6.27 14.27 15.45
CA LYS A 149 5.04 13.83 16.13
C LYS A 149 4.31 12.73 15.36
N LEU A 150 4.27 12.81 14.03
CA LEU A 150 3.66 11.80 13.16
C LEU A 150 4.34 10.44 13.33
N THR A 151 5.67 10.37 13.16
CA THR A 151 6.40 9.10 13.26
C THR A 151 6.31 8.50 14.66
N LYS A 152 6.33 9.34 15.70
CA LYS A 152 6.09 8.89 17.08
C LYS A 152 4.67 8.33 17.27
N ALA A 153 3.63 9.05 16.86
CA ALA A 153 2.25 8.59 17.03
C ALA A 153 1.97 7.29 16.26
N LEU A 154 2.62 7.11 15.10
CA LEU A 154 2.58 5.88 14.33
C LEU A 154 3.26 4.72 15.06
N GLU A 155 4.46 4.92 15.61
CA GLU A 155 5.16 3.90 16.41
C GLU A 155 4.34 3.49 17.64
N ASP A 156 3.90 4.48 18.43
CA ASP A 156 3.15 4.26 19.66
C ASP A 156 1.85 3.49 19.37
N THR A 157 1.11 3.89 18.32
CA THR A 157 -0.17 3.22 17.97
C THR A 157 0.05 1.83 17.38
N MET A 158 1.03 1.64 16.50
CA MET A 158 1.28 0.32 15.89
C MET A 158 1.87 -0.68 16.88
N GLY A 159 2.71 -0.22 17.81
CA GLY A 159 3.39 -1.03 18.81
C GLY A 159 2.53 -1.41 20.00
N ASP A 160 1.46 -0.65 20.27
CA ASP A 160 0.56 -0.93 21.38
C ASP A 160 -0.31 -2.18 21.12
N GLU A 161 -0.18 -3.17 22.00
CA GLU A 161 -0.95 -4.41 21.94
C GLU A 161 -2.38 -4.29 22.50
N GLU A 162 -2.63 -3.27 23.33
CA GLU A 162 -3.95 -2.96 23.90
C GLU A 162 -4.82 -2.19 22.90
N ALA A 163 -4.20 -1.46 21.97
CA ALA A 163 -4.90 -0.73 20.93
C ALA A 163 -5.76 -1.66 20.05
N PRO A 164 -6.98 -1.23 19.66
CA PRO A 164 -7.82 -1.97 18.73
C PRO A 164 -7.10 -2.28 17.41
N VAL A 165 -7.26 -3.52 16.92
CA VAL A 165 -6.60 -4.01 15.70
C VAL A 165 -6.87 -3.10 14.49
N GLU A 166 -8.09 -2.58 14.37
CA GLU A 166 -8.48 -1.62 13.31
C GLU A 166 -7.71 -0.30 13.40
N LEU A 167 -7.45 0.19 14.61
CA LEU A 167 -6.71 1.44 14.82
C LEU A 167 -5.24 1.26 14.44
N ARG A 168 -4.65 0.12 14.84
CA ARG A 168 -3.28 -0.27 14.46
C ARG A 168 -3.14 -0.40 12.95
N HIS A 169 -4.13 -1.00 12.28
CA HIS A 169 -4.16 -1.12 10.82
C HIS A 169 -4.22 0.24 10.13
N ARG A 170 -5.11 1.14 10.57
CA ARG A 170 -5.19 2.50 10.00
C ARG A 170 -3.88 3.27 10.19
N ALA A 171 -3.19 3.11 11.32
CA ALA A 171 -1.88 3.72 11.54
C ALA A 171 -0.84 3.17 10.54
N LEU A 172 -0.82 1.85 10.34
CA LEU A 172 0.00 1.21 9.32
C LEU A 172 -0.30 1.76 7.91
N GLN A 173 -1.57 1.89 7.54
CA GLN A 173 -1.99 2.45 6.26
C GLN A 173 -1.55 3.91 6.09
N LEU A 174 -1.62 4.72 7.14
CA LEU A 174 -1.12 6.10 7.12
C LEU A 174 0.39 6.14 6.82
N GLY A 175 1.19 5.32 7.52
CA GLY A 175 2.62 5.21 7.28
C GLY A 175 2.95 4.76 5.85
N LEU A 176 2.23 3.75 5.34
CA LEU A 176 2.41 3.24 3.99
C LEU A 176 2.04 4.27 2.92
N VAL A 177 0.87 4.90 3.03
CA VAL A 177 0.43 5.92 2.08
C VAL A 177 1.35 7.15 2.10
N PHE A 178 1.82 7.55 3.28
CA PHE A 178 2.80 8.63 3.40
C PHE A 178 4.11 8.29 2.70
N MET A 179 4.73 7.15 3.03
CA MET A 179 6.03 6.77 2.45
C MET A 179 5.96 6.51 0.94
N CYS A 180 4.88 5.90 0.46
CA CYS A 180 4.64 5.74 -0.98
C CYS A 180 4.45 7.10 -1.68
N GLY A 181 3.71 8.03 -1.05
CA GLY A 181 3.40 9.32 -1.64
C GLY A 181 4.58 10.29 -1.66
N VAL A 182 5.43 10.30 -0.61
CA VAL A 182 6.65 11.13 -0.59
C VAL A 182 7.80 10.50 -1.39
N ASN A 183 7.74 9.20 -1.66
CA ASN A 183 8.75 8.43 -2.39
C ASN A 183 10.17 8.64 -1.85
N GLN A 184 11.03 9.38 -2.55
CA GLN A 184 12.42 9.68 -2.14
C GLN A 184 12.61 11.14 -1.68
N LEU A 185 11.52 11.88 -1.42
CA LEU A 185 11.59 13.28 -1.01
C LEU A 185 11.97 13.43 0.46
N SER A 186 12.46 14.62 0.83
CA SER A 186 12.95 14.93 2.17
C SER A 186 11.99 14.63 3.35
N PRO A 187 10.65 14.73 3.23
CA PRO A 187 9.77 14.36 4.35
C PRO A 187 9.82 12.87 4.73
N GLY A 188 10.24 11.99 3.82
CA GLY A 188 10.44 10.57 4.15
C GLY A 188 11.59 10.33 5.12
N ALA A 189 12.58 11.23 5.17
CA ALA A 189 13.76 11.07 6.04
C ALA A 189 13.41 11.11 7.54
N TYR A 190 12.26 11.69 7.91
CA TYR A 190 11.76 11.65 9.30
C TYR A 190 11.50 10.24 9.80
N PHE A 191 11.08 9.33 8.90
CA PHE A 191 10.86 7.93 9.24
C PHE A 191 12.18 7.19 9.54
N LEU A 192 13.33 7.69 9.07
CA LEU A 192 14.64 7.13 9.42
C LEU A 192 15.13 7.57 10.81
N ARG A 193 14.62 8.68 11.36
CA ARG A 193 15.00 9.18 12.68
C ARG A 193 14.36 8.42 13.83
N ARG A 194 13.30 7.66 13.53
CA ARG A 194 12.54 6.85 14.49
C ARG A 194 12.56 5.40 14.05
N ASP A 195 12.48 4.48 14.99
CA ASP A 195 12.62 3.06 14.71
C ASP A 195 11.26 2.34 14.75
N LEU A 196 10.61 2.22 13.60
CA LEU A 196 9.34 1.50 13.47
C LEU A 196 9.51 -0.02 13.41
N TYR A 197 10.75 -0.53 13.34
CA TYR A 197 11.02 -1.95 13.14
C TYR A 197 10.39 -2.86 14.21
N PRO A 198 10.47 -2.56 15.53
CA PRO A 198 9.88 -3.40 16.56
C PRO A 198 8.36 -3.47 16.45
N ALA A 199 7.70 -2.33 16.22
CA ALA A 199 6.25 -2.25 16.05
C ALA A 199 5.79 -3.07 14.82
N LEU A 200 6.47 -2.91 13.68
CA LEU A 200 6.15 -3.67 12.47
C LEU A 200 6.42 -5.17 12.64
N SER A 201 7.52 -5.55 13.29
CA SER A 201 7.85 -6.96 13.55
C SER A 201 6.80 -7.61 14.46
N SER A 202 6.38 -6.92 15.53
CA SER A 202 5.28 -7.37 16.40
C SER A 202 3.98 -7.55 15.62
N MET A 203 3.62 -6.62 14.73
CA MET A 203 2.43 -6.74 13.88
C MET A 203 2.51 -7.92 12.90
N ILE A 204 3.70 -8.25 12.37
CA ILE A 204 3.89 -9.38 11.45
C ILE A 204 3.81 -10.72 12.19
N LEU A 205 4.36 -10.79 13.39
CA LEU A 205 4.38 -12.00 14.21
C LEU A 205 3.04 -12.28 14.89
N SER A 206 2.31 -11.23 15.29
CA SER A 206 1.07 -11.38 16.04
C SER A 206 -0.06 -12.00 15.19
N PRO A 207 -0.75 -13.03 15.72
CA PRO A 207 -1.85 -13.68 15.00
C PRO A 207 -3.05 -12.75 14.81
N LYS A 208 -3.25 -11.77 15.70
CA LYS A 208 -4.36 -10.80 15.62
C LYS A 208 -4.23 -9.85 14.43
N THR A 209 -2.98 -9.48 14.09
CA THR A 209 -2.66 -8.54 13.00
C THR A 209 -2.15 -9.25 11.75
N GLY A 210 -2.18 -10.58 11.71
CA GLY A 210 -1.67 -11.39 10.61
C GLY A 210 -2.29 -11.07 9.25
N GLN A 211 -3.55 -10.61 9.22
CA GLN A 211 -4.22 -10.17 7.99
C GLN A 211 -3.58 -8.92 7.35
N PHE A 212 -2.85 -8.12 8.12
CA PHE A 212 -2.16 -6.91 7.67
C PHE A 212 -0.65 -7.10 7.56
N ALA A 213 -0.16 -8.33 7.75
CA ALA A 213 1.27 -8.62 7.73
C ALA A 213 1.91 -8.34 6.35
N PHE A 214 1.14 -8.44 5.27
CA PHE A 214 1.57 -8.02 3.92
C PHE A 214 1.89 -6.52 3.86
N GLU A 215 0.98 -5.67 4.35
CA GLU A 215 1.16 -4.21 4.36
C GLU A 215 2.32 -3.80 5.27
N ALA A 216 2.46 -4.45 6.43
CA ALA A 216 3.58 -4.22 7.35
C ALA A 216 4.93 -4.59 6.73
N THR A 217 4.98 -5.74 6.03
CA THR A 217 6.16 -6.18 5.27
C THR A 217 6.51 -5.19 4.17
N LEU A 218 5.50 -4.68 3.45
CA LEU A 218 5.70 -3.72 2.38
C LEU A 218 6.22 -2.37 2.89
N LEU A 219 5.66 -1.84 3.98
CA LEU A 219 6.13 -0.61 4.61
C LEU A 219 7.60 -0.76 5.06
N LEU A 220 7.94 -1.89 5.69
CA LEU A 220 9.32 -2.17 6.09
C LEU A 220 10.28 -2.19 4.89
N ALA A 221 9.87 -2.78 3.77
CA ALA A 221 10.66 -2.80 2.54
C ALA A 221 10.85 -1.39 1.95
N ILE A 222 9.80 -0.56 1.93
CA ILE A 222 9.88 0.82 1.46
C ILE A 222 10.84 1.63 2.32
N LEU A 223 10.75 1.49 3.65
CA LEU A 223 11.65 2.15 4.59
C LEU A 223 13.11 1.71 4.40
N ALA A 224 13.34 0.42 4.16
CA ALA A 224 14.68 -0.11 3.90
C ALA A 224 15.28 0.34 2.56
N ASN A 225 14.44 0.68 1.58
CA ASN A 225 14.87 1.18 0.26
C ASN A 225 14.93 2.71 0.16
N PHE A 226 14.50 3.44 1.19
CA PHE A 226 14.57 4.89 1.19
C PHE A 226 16.02 5.37 1.11
N HIS A 227 16.30 6.21 0.11
CA HIS A 227 17.63 6.76 -0.24
C HIS A 227 18.71 5.68 -0.43
N ARG A 228 18.34 4.50 -0.94
CA ARG A 228 19.28 3.38 -1.12
C ARG A 228 20.52 3.75 -1.94
N SER A 229 20.39 4.60 -2.96
CA SER A 229 21.52 5.01 -3.82
C SER A 229 22.59 5.81 -3.06
N ASP A 230 22.15 6.67 -2.13
CA ASP A 230 23.02 7.68 -1.49
C ASP A 230 23.37 7.31 -0.04
N ALA A 231 22.50 6.57 0.65
CA ALA A 231 22.52 6.34 2.08
C ALA A 231 22.34 4.86 2.49
N ALA A 232 22.53 3.90 1.57
CA ALA A 232 22.33 2.47 1.87
C ALA A 232 23.11 1.93 3.08
N LYS A 233 24.26 2.53 3.43
CA LYS A 233 25.05 2.11 4.61
C LYS A 233 24.49 2.69 5.92
N THR A 234 23.82 3.83 5.86
CA THR A 234 23.30 4.56 7.03
C THR A 234 21.82 4.29 7.28
N ASN A 235 21.09 3.66 6.35
CA ASN A 235 19.69 3.32 6.54
C ASN A 235 19.51 2.29 7.69
N PRO A 236 18.85 2.66 8.80
CA PRO A 236 18.71 1.80 9.97
C PRO A 236 17.84 0.57 9.70
N TYR A 237 16.80 0.68 8.88
CA TYR A 237 15.89 -0.41 8.57
C TYR A 237 16.57 -1.49 7.73
N LEU A 238 17.35 -1.09 6.73
CA LEU A 238 18.13 -2.04 5.92
C LEU A 238 19.18 -2.77 6.77
N ASN A 239 19.83 -2.06 7.70
CA ASN A 239 20.79 -2.66 8.63
C ASN A 239 20.12 -3.63 9.61
N ARG A 240 18.91 -3.33 10.09
CA ARG A 240 18.14 -4.26 10.92
C ARG A 240 17.67 -5.48 10.16
N LEU A 241 17.17 -5.30 8.94
CA LEU A 241 16.82 -6.43 8.07
C LEU A 241 18.02 -7.33 7.81
N LYS A 242 19.22 -6.78 7.64
CA LYS A 242 20.47 -7.56 7.50
C LYS A 242 20.82 -8.36 8.75
N GLN A 243 20.69 -7.74 9.92
CA GLN A 243 21.13 -8.29 11.20
C GLN A 243 20.09 -9.18 11.89
N SER A 244 18.84 -9.18 11.41
CA SER A 244 17.77 -9.98 12.01
C SER A 244 18.07 -11.48 11.89
N THR A 245 18.14 -12.14 13.05
CA THR A 245 18.34 -13.60 13.21
C THR A 245 17.06 -14.32 13.65
N ASP A 246 15.94 -13.59 13.75
CA ASP A 246 14.66 -14.15 14.18
C ASP A 246 14.10 -15.11 13.12
N ALA A 247 14.24 -16.41 13.41
CA ALA A 247 13.80 -17.46 12.51
C ALA A 247 12.27 -17.49 12.34
N GLU A 248 11.50 -17.04 13.33
CA GLU A 248 10.04 -17.00 13.23
C GLU A 248 9.60 -15.89 12.28
N LEU A 249 10.20 -14.71 12.42
CA LEU A 249 9.97 -13.60 11.51
C LEU A 249 10.36 -13.95 10.07
N MET A 250 11.50 -14.61 9.86
CA MET A 250 11.92 -15.05 8.51
C MET A 250 10.95 -16.07 7.91
N LYS A 251 10.44 -17.03 8.70
CA LYS A 251 9.41 -17.97 8.24
C LYS A 251 8.11 -17.26 7.89
N LYS A 252 7.69 -16.25 8.68
CA LYS A 252 6.52 -15.44 8.37
C LYS A 252 6.69 -14.64 7.08
N PHE A 253 7.84 -14.02 6.87
CA PHE A 253 8.14 -13.37 5.59
C PHE A 253 8.01 -14.33 4.43
N THR A 254 8.62 -15.53 4.51
CA THR A 254 8.47 -16.55 3.48
C THR A 254 7.01 -16.86 3.17
N TRP A 255 6.18 -17.07 4.21
CA TRP A 255 4.77 -17.40 4.02
C TRP A 255 4.00 -16.25 3.34
N ILE A 256 4.20 -15.01 3.79
CA ILE A 256 3.56 -13.81 3.23
C ILE A 256 3.96 -13.62 1.77
N ILE A 257 5.27 -13.74 1.48
CA ILE A 257 5.81 -13.59 0.13
C ILE A 257 5.28 -14.70 -0.77
N ALA A 258 5.30 -15.96 -0.33
CA ALA A 258 4.80 -17.10 -1.11
C ALA A 258 3.33 -16.90 -1.50
N TYR A 259 2.51 -16.51 -0.53
CA TYR A 259 1.09 -16.25 -0.75
C TYR A 259 0.88 -15.10 -1.76
N ALA A 260 1.58 -13.98 -1.60
CA ALA A 260 1.43 -12.83 -2.49
C ALA A 260 1.95 -13.09 -3.91
N VAL A 261 3.09 -13.78 -4.06
CA VAL A 261 3.62 -14.22 -5.36
C VAL A 261 2.67 -15.19 -6.04
N GLN A 262 2.12 -16.16 -5.31
CA GLN A 262 1.13 -17.10 -5.84
C GLN A 262 -0.14 -16.37 -6.31
N ARG A 263 -0.65 -15.41 -5.54
CA ARG A 263 -1.81 -14.59 -5.94
C ARG A 263 -1.53 -13.77 -7.20
N ALA A 264 -0.33 -13.20 -7.31
CA ALA A 264 0.08 -12.50 -8.52
C ALA A 264 0.09 -13.45 -9.72
N ALA A 265 0.68 -14.64 -9.60
CA ALA A 265 0.72 -15.64 -10.67
C ALA A 265 -0.68 -16.14 -11.07
N MET A 266 -1.56 -16.41 -10.09
CA MET A 266 -2.95 -16.80 -10.33
C MET A 266 -3.71 -15.78 -11.17
N THR A 267 -3.43 -14.49 -10.99
CA THR A 267 -4.15 -13.45 -11.76
C THR A 267 -3.71 -13.45 -13.24
N TYR A 268 -2.48 -13.86 -13.56
CA TYR A 268 -2.07 -14.12 -14.94
C TYR A 268 -2.71 -15.42 -15.48
N GLN A 269 -2.81 -16.46 -14.66
CA GLN A 269 -3.46 -17.73 -15.02
C GLN A 269 -4.95 -17.56 -15.34
N GLU A 270 -5.67 -16.75 -14.55
CA GLU A 270 -7.09 -16.44 -14.78
C GLU A 270 -7.32 -15.74 -16.13
N ILE A 271 -6.35 -14.93 -16.59
CA ILE A 271 -6.43 -14.25 -17.89
C ILE A 271 -6.14 -15.22 -19.05
N LEU A 272 -5.22 -16.16 -18.85
CA LEU A 272 -4.79 -17.11 -19.88
C LEU A 272 -5.65 -18.38 -19.94
N ASP A 273 -6.53 -18.60 -18.96
CA ASP A 273 -7.25 -19.87 -18.73
C ASP A 273 -6.34 -21.09 -18.91
N ASP A 274 -5.29 -21.15 -18.08
CA ASP A 274 -4.29 -22.23 -18.06
C ASP A 274 -4.86 -23.50 -17.35
N SER A 275 -6.18 -23.71 -17.42
CA SER A 275 -6.79 -24.96 -16.98
C SER A 275 -6.31 -26.10 -17.88
N PRO A 276 -6.00 -27.30 -17.32
CA PRO A 276 -5.57 -28.42 -18.16
C PRO A 276 -6.59 -28.61 -19.26
N PRO A 277 -6.17 -28.66 -20.53
CA PRO A 277 -7.10 -28.66 -21.64
C PRO A 277 -8.01 -29.88 -21.45
N THR A 278 -9.30 -29.63 -21.28
CA THR A 278 -10.27 -30.72 -21.34
C THR A 278 -10.08 -31.40 -22.70
N LEU A 279 -10.26 -32.73 -22.77
CA LEU A 279 -9.99 -33.51 -23.98
C LEU A 279 -10.66 -32.90 -25.24
N THR A 280 -11.78 -32.21 -25.05
CA THR A 280 -12.49 -31.40 -26.04
C THR A 280 -11.68 -30.25 -26.63
N THR A 281 -10.93 -29.48 -25.83
CA THR A 281 -10.11 -28.34 -26.28
C THR A 281 -8.87 -28.80 -27.03
N SER A 282 -8.25 -29.91 -26.60
CA SER A 282 -7.12 -30.54 -27.29
C SER A 282 -7.53 -31.16 -28.63
N PHE A 283 -8.73 -31.75 -28.72
CA PHE A 283 -9.26 -32.25 -29.99
C PHE A 283 -9.64 -31.10 -30.93
N ALA A 284 -10.25 -30.03 -30.41
CA ALA A 284 -10.58 -28.86 -31.22
C ALA A 284 -9.32 -28.19 -31.79
N SER A 285 -8.24 -28.06 -31.00
CA SER A 285 -6.97 -27.48 -31.48
C SER A 285 -6.27 -28.36 -32.50
N PHE A 286 -6.29 -29.70 -32.33
CA PHE A 286 -5.75 -30.65 -33.30
C PHE A 286 -6.53 -30.67 -34.61
N VAL A 287 -7.86 -30.66 -34.57
CA VAL A 287 -8.71 -30.59 -35.78
C VAL A 287 -8.57 -29.24 -36.48
N THR A 288 -8.33 -28.17 -35.72
CA THR A 288 -8.08 -26.82 -36.27
C THR A 288 -6.68 -26.69 -36.88
N SER A 289 -5.67 -27.40 -36.36
CA SER A 289 -4.30 -27.41 -36.90
C SER A 289 -4.17 -28.22 -38.20
N LEU A 290 -5.12 -29.13 -38.46
CA LEU A 290 -5.20 -29.91 -39.71
C LEU A 290 -5.89 -29.16 -40.87
N ARG A 291 -6.33 -27.90 -40.69
CA ARG A 291 -6.82 -27.07 -41.79
C ARG A 291 -5.64 -26.46 -42.59
N PRO A 292 -5.51 -26.74 -43.88
CA PRO A 292 -4.36 -26.32 -44.69
C PRO A 292 -4.20 -24.80 -44.81
N ASP A 293 -5.30 -24.02 -44.68
CA ASP A 293 -5.26 -22.55 -44.70
C ASP A 293 -4.62 -21.91 -43.44
N ARG A 294 -4.47 -22.66 -42.34
CA ARG A 294 -3.86 -22.15 -41.10
C ARG A 294 -2.41 -22.59 -40.89
N ALA A 295 -1.92 -23.54 -41.69
CA ALA A 295 -0.53 -24.00 -41.62
C ALA A 295 0.49 -22.89 -41.96
N LEU A 296 0.04 -21.80 -42.60
CA LEU A 296 0.86 -20.62 -42.92
C LEU A 296 0.53 -19.39 -42.07
N SER A 297 -0.49 -19.43 -41.20
CA SER A 297 -0.74 -18.36 -40.23
C SER A 297 -0.01 -18.67 -38.93
N ALA A 298 1.31 -18.51 -38.94
CA ALA A 298 2.13 -18.47 -37.73
C ALA A 298 1.96 -17.14 -36.99
N THR A 299 0.72 -16.70 -36.78
CA THR A 299 0.43 -15.67 -35.77
C THR A 299 -0.04 -16.43 -34.54
N PRO A 300 0.78 -16.51 -33.48
CA PRO A 300 0.24 -16.76 -32.17
C PRO A 300 -0.92 -15.78 -32.02
N LEU A 301 -2.11 -16.28 -31.66
CA LEU A 301 -3.16 -15.42 -31.12
C LEU A 301 -2.59 -14.89 -29.81
N ASP A 302 -1.76 -13.84 -29.89
CA ASP A 302 -1.33 -13.09 -28.73
C ASP A 302 -2.63 -12.69 -28.02
N PRO A 303 -2.87 -13.17 -26.79
CA PRO A 303 -4.05 -12.77 -26.05
C PRO A 303 -4.12 -11.24 -26.04
N PRO A 304 -5.29 -10.63 -26.31
CA PRO A 304 -5.37 -9.20 -26.57
C PRO A 304 -4.70 -8.44 -25.43
N ARG A 305 -3.69 -7.64 -25.77
CA ARG A 305 -2.79 -6.96 -24.81
C ARG A 305 -3.53 -6.15 -23.75
N GLU A 306 -4.75 -5.70 -24.06
CA GLU A 306 -5.69 -5.03 -23.16
C GLU A 306 -6.05 -5.88 -21.92
N LEU A 307 -6.07 -7.21 -22.02
CA LEU A 307 -6.40 -8.10 -20.90
C LEU A 307 -5.36 -8.05 -19.78
N PHE A 308 -4.11 -7.68 -20.10
CA PHE A 308 -3.01 -7.58 -19.13
C PHE A 308 -2.77 -6.15 -18.65
N LYS A 309 -3.60 -5.18 -19.02
CA LYS A 309 -3.39 -3.76 -18.69
C LYS A 309 -3.29 -3.50 -17.19
N ASN A 310 -4.03 -4.25 -16.39
CA ASN A 310 -4.03 -4.12 -14.93
C ASN A 310 -2.94 -4.95 -14.24
N GLN A 311 -2.20 -5.77 -14.99
CA GLN A 311 -1.08 -6.54 -14.48
C GLN A 311 0.24 -5.75 -14.48
N PRO A 312 1.20 -6.06 -13.59
CA PRO A 312 1.03 -6.86 -12.38
C PRO A 312 0.12 -6.20 -11.33
N ILE A 313 -0.60 -7.01 -10.56
CA ILE A 313 -1.37 -6.55 -9.39
C ILE A 313 -0.46 -6.05 -8.26
N GLU A 314 -1.04 -5.36 -7.27
CA GLU A 314 -0.36 -4.78 -6.12
C GLU A 314 0.42 -5.82 -5.30
N ALA A 315 -0.03 -7.08 -5.29
CA ALA A 315 0.66 -8.19 -4.62
C ALA A 315 2.10 -8.39 -5.14
N ALA A 316 2.40 -8.03 -6.40
CA ALA A 316 3.75 -8.11 -6.95
C ALA A 316 4.75 -7.18 -6.26
N ALA A 317 4.30 -6.16 -5.52
CA ALA A 317 5.16 -5.31 -4.71
C ALA A 317 5.96 -6.09 -3.65
N VAL A 318 5.52 -7.31 -3.30
CA VAL A 318 6.22 -8.23 -2.39
C VAL A 318 7.59 -8.69 -2.89
N LEU A 319 7.86 -8.55 -4.19
CA LEU A 319 9.18 -8.84 -4.74
C LEU A 319 10.26 -7.90 -4.18
N LEU A 320 9.90 -6.68 -3.77
CA LEU A 320 10.84 -5.75 -3.17
C LEU A 320 11.42 -6.27 -1.84
N PRO A 321 10.60 -6.63 -0.81
CA PRO A 321 11.13 -7.25 0.40
C PRO A 321 11.84 -8.58 0.12
N LEU A 322 11.37 -9.39 -0.82
CA LEU A 322 12.02 -10.65 -1.20
C LEU A 322 13.45 -10.41 -1.70
N TYR A 323 13.64 -9.45 -2.61
CA TYR A 323 14.95 -9.07 -3.13
C TYR A 323 15.92 -8.65 -2.02
N ASP A 324 15.46 -7.85 -1.06
CA ASP A 324 16.34 -7.38 0.00
C ASP A 324 16.71 -8.46 1.01
N LEU A 325 15.74 -9.32 1.36
CA LEU A 325 15.96 -10.45 2.25
C LEU A 325 16.92 -11.47 1.62
N LEU A 326 16.70 -11.85 0.36
CA LEU A 326 17.60 -12.76 -0.36
C LEU A 326 18.97 -12.15 -0.58
N ARG A 327 19.10 -10.86 -0.88
CA ARG A 327 20.42 -10.28 -1.13
C ARG A 327 21.24 -10.13 0.15
N HIS A 328 20.61 -9.77 1.26
CA HIS A 328 21.34 -9.26 2.43
C HIS A 328 21.17 -10.05 3.73
N ASN A 329 20.11 -10.84 3.91
CA ASN A 329 19.88 -11.58 5.16
C ASN A 329 20.31 -13.05 5.01
N THR A 330 21.31 -13.46 5.78
CA THR A 330 21.83 -14.84 5.76
C THR A 330 20.85 -15.86 6.35
N THR A 331 20.14 -15.50 7.42
CA THR A 331 19.11 -16.35 8.06
C THR A 331 17.98 -16.66 7.09
N PHE A 332 17.51 -15.66 6.34
CA PHE A 332 16.48 -15.81 5.33
C PHE A 332 16.92 -16.75 4.21
N LYS A 333 18.16 -16.62 3.72
CA LYS A 333 18.73 -17.57 2.73
C LYS A 333 18.69 -19.01 3.24
N LEU A 334 19.05 -19.24 4.50
CA LEU A 334 19.01 -20.58 5.08
C LEU A 334 17.57 -21.12 5.17
N VAL A 335 16.60 -20.28 5.56
CA VAL A 335 15.18 -20.64 5.55
C VAL A 335 14.69 -20.91 4.13
N PHE A 336 15.14 -20.13 3.14
CA PHE A 336 14.79 -20.27 1.73
C PHE A 336 15.29 -21.60 1.15
N VAL A 337 16.57 -21.94 1.37
CA VAL A 337 17.17 -23.20 0.91
C VAL A 337 16.47 -24.40 1.53
N ARG A 338 16.12 -24.34 2.82
CA ARG A 338 15.38 -25.43 3.50
C ARG A 338 14.02 -25.73 2.86
N LEU A 339 13.35 -24.74 2.27
CA LEU A 339 12.08 -24.95 1.56
C LEU A 339 12.26 -25.71 0.24
N ILE A 340 13.45 -25.64 -0.35
CA ILE A 340 13.80 -26.40 -1.56
C ILE A 340 14.11 -27.85 -1.17
N GLU A 341 14.88 -28.05 -0.10
CA GLU A 341 15.30 -29.37 0.38
C GLU A 341 14.14 -30.17 0.97
N SER A 342 13.24 -29.51 1.70
CA SER A 342 12.10 -30.12 2.37
C SER A 342 10.84 -29.30 2.09
N PRO A 343 10.18 -29.54 0.94
CA PRO A 343 8.93 -28.86 0.63
C PRO A 343 7.85 -29.25 1.64
N PRO A 344 7.00 -28.31 2.11
CA PRO A 344 5.96 -28.60 3.08
C PRO A 344 4.95 -29.62 2.53
N ASP A 345 4.59 -30.62 3.35
CA ASP A 345 3.60 -31.64 3.04
C ASP A 345 2.20 -31.02 2.84
N THR A 346 1.80 -30.89 1.57
CA THR A 346 0.45 -30.78 0.96
C THR A 346 -0.66 -29.88 1.55
N ALA A 347 -0.46 -29.16 2.67
CA ALA A 347 -1.50 -28.34 3.30
C ALA A 347 -1.21 -26.82 3.31
N GLY A 348 -0.07 -26.39 2.75
CA GLY A 348 0.36 -24.99 2.71
C GLY A 348 0.28 -24.33 1.33
N PRO A 349 0.50 -23.00 1.23
CA PRO A 349 0.70 -22.33 -0.05
C PRO A 349 1.86 -22.97 -0.80
N THR A 350 1.83 -22.89 -2.14
CA THR A 350 2.89 -23.42 -3.00
C THR A 350 4.26 -22.94 -2.50
N PRO A 351 5.27 -23.83 -2.40
CA PRO A 351 6.58 -23.43 -1.89
C PRO A 351 7.10 -22.20 -2.61
N LEU A 352 7.63 -21.23 -1.84
CA LEU A 352 8.07 -19.93 -2.36
C LEU A 352 8.93 -20.03 -3.64
N PRO A 353 9.92 -20.93 -3.74
CA PRO A 353 10.74 -21.05 -4.95
C PRO A 353 9.91 -21.41 -6.20
N VAL A 354 8.93 -22.30 -6.06
CA VAL A 354 8.07 -22.73 -7.17
C VAL A 354 7.11 -21.62 -7.57
N ALA A 355 6.50 -20.95 -6.58
CA ALA A 355 5.62 -19.80 -6.84
C ALA A 355 6.38 -18.66 -7.53
N LEU A 356 7.64 -18.41 -7.10
CA LEU A 356 8.51 -17.41 -7.70
C LEU A 356 8.80 -17.74 -9.17
N LEU A 357 9.28 -18.95 -9.47
CA LEU A 357 9.56 -19.36 -10.85
C LEU A 357 8.32 -19.27 -11.77
N SER A 358 7.15 -19.62 -11.24
CA SER A 358 5.88 -19.46 -11.98
C SER A 358 5.60 -18.00 -12.30
N LEU A 359 5.70 -17.10 -11.31
CA LEU A 359 5.51 -15.67 -11.53
C LEU A 359 6.57 -15.07 -12.49
N SER A 360 7.83 -15.47 -12.32
CA SER A 360 8.93 -15.06 -13.19
C SER A 360 8.68 -15.43 -14.65
N SER A 361 8.15 -16.62 -14.91
CA SER A 361 7.77 -17.05 -16.26
C SER A 361 6.73 -16.11 -16.88
N TYR A 362 5.68 -15.74 -16.14
CA TYR A 362 4.67 -14.78 -16.62
C TYR A 362 5.26 -13.38 -16.84
N PHE A 363 6.09 -12.88 -15.91
CA PHE A 363 6.72 -11.56 -16.08
C PHE A 363 7.62 -11.52 -17.30
N LEU A 364 8.49 -12.50 -17.51
CA LEU A 364 9.39 -12.50 -18.66
C LEU A 364 8.65 -12.68 -19.98
N THR A 365 7.57 -13.47 -19.99
CA THR A 365 6.72 -13.67 -21.18
C THR A 365 5.95 -12.40 -21.55
N HIS A 366 5.49 -11.62 -20.57
CA HIS A 366 4.65 -10.45 -20.79
C HIS A 366 5.36 -9.09 -20.60
N ALA A 367 6.65 -9.08 -20.25
CA ALA A 367 7.45 -7.88 -19.99
C ALA A 367 7.51 -6.94 -21.20
N CYS A 368 7.67 -7.49 -22.40
CA CYS A 368 7.71 -6.72 -23.63
C CYS A 368 6.32 -6.49 -24.25
N SER A 369 5.35 -7.34 -23.91
CA SER A 369 4.03 -7.35 -24.55
C SER A 369 3.06 -6.31 -23.98
N THR A 370 3.23 -5.91 -22.73
CA THR A 370 2.30 -5.01 -22.02
C THR A 370 2.64 -3.52 -22.14
N GLY A 371 3.80 -3.15 -22.69
CA GLY A 371 4.22 -1.75 -22.92
C GLY A 371 4.30 -0.85 -21.67
N SER A 372 3.97 -1.37 -20.49
CA SER A 372 3.93 -0.63 -19.24
C SER A 372 5.31 -0.62 -18.59
N SER A 373 5.82 0.58 -18.29
CA SER A 373 7.06 0.77 -17.54
C SER A 373 7.06 0.02 -16.20
N ARG A 374 5.87 -0.21 -15.62
CA ARG A 374 5.69 -0.96 -14.38
C ARG A 374 6.06 -2.42 -14.54
N THR A 375 5.52 -3.11 -15.55
CA THR A 375 5.79 -4.53 -15.81
C THR A 375 7.27 -4.76 -16.08
N LEU A 376 7.90 -3.86 -16.84
CA LEU A 376 9.33 -3.93 -17.14
C LEU A 376 10.19 -3.75 -15.87
N ALA A 377 9.80 -2.86 -14.96
CA ALA A 377 10.48 -2.70 -13.67
C ALA A 377 10.39 -3.96 -12.81
N TYR A 378 9.23 -4.61 -12.74
CA TYR A 378 9.06 -5.87 -12.02
C TYR A 378 9.83 -7.03 -12.66
N ALA A 379 9.86 -7.13 -13.99
CA ALA A 379 10.67 -8.13 -14.69
C ALA A 379 12.17 -7.96 -14.42
N ARG A 380 12.67 -6.71 -14.38
CA ARG A 380 14.05 -6.42 -14.00
C ARG A 380 14.35 -6.81 -12.55
N LEU A 381 13.44 -6.49 -11.63
CA LEU A 381 13.57 -6.85 -10.23
C LEU A 381 13.61 -8.37 -10.05
N ASP A 382 12.71 -9.07 -10.74
CA ASP A 382 12.59 -10.52 -10.74
C ASP A 382 13.87 -11.21 -11.25
N LEU A 383 14.45 -10.75 -12.37
CA LEU A 383 15.76 -11.22 -12.83
C LEU A 383 16.87 -10.98 -11.79
N GLY A 384 16.82 -9.83 -11.10
CA GLY A 384 17.73 -9.53 -10.00
C GLY A 384 17.58 -10.48 -8.81
N ILE A 385 16.36 -10.95 -8.53
CA ILE A 385 16.08 -11.95 -7.50
C ILE A 385 16.63 -13.31 -7.95
N LEU A 386 16.31 -13.75 -9.16
CA LEU A 386 16.78 -15.04 -9.68
C LEU A 386 18.32 -15.12 -9.74
N SER A 387 19.01 -14.01 -10.02
CA SER A 387 20.47 -13.94 -9.96
C SER A 387 21.06 -13.97 -8.54
N SER A 388 20.24 -13.74 -7.51
CA SER A 388 20.68 -13.68 -6.10
C SER A 388 20.46 -14.97 -5.31
N ILE A 389 19.66 -15.88 -5.88
CA ILE A 389 19.50 -17.27 -5.46
C ILE A 389 20.72 -18.04 -5.98
#